data_AF-C9Y5L0-F1
#
_entry.id   AF-C9Y5L0-F1
#
_cell.length_a   1.000
_cell.length_b   1.000
_cell.length_c   1.000
_cell.angle_alpha   90.00
_cell.angle_beta   90.00
_cell.angle_gamma   90.00
#
_symmetry.space_group_name_H-M   'P 1'
#
loop_
_entity.id
_entity.type
_entity.pdbx_description
1 polymer ?
#
loop_
_entity_poly.entity_id
_entity_poly.type
_entity_poly.pdbx_seq_one_letter_code
_entity_poly.pdbx_strand_id
1 'polypeptide(L)' 'MSKEQLESGRVFILVGGDGVKRTQLQTNGSFDGKNGIFNPSNSVTHQRFISGGTVNGIPNQRAKK' A
#
# COMPACT_ATOMS: atom_id res chain seq x y z
N MET A 1 -2.89 8.89 -8.77
CA MET A 1 -3.81 8.22 -7.80
C MET A 1 -4.94 9.17 -7.51
N SER A 2 -6.19 8.75 -7.69
CA SER A 2 -7.36 9.61 -7.47
C SER A 2 -7.78 9.60 -5.99
N LYS A 3 -8.59 10.59 -5.58
CA LYS A 3 -9.10 10.69 -4.21
C LYS A 3 -9.96 9.48 -3.86
N GLU A 4 -10.80 9.05 -4.79
CA GLU A 4 -11.72 7.92 -4.66
C GLU A 4 -10.95 6.60 -4.44
N GLN A 5 -9.80 6.46 -5.10
CA GLN A 5 -8.92 5.31 -4.92
C GLN A 5 -8.23 5.32 -3.54
N LEU A 6 -7.93 6.49 -2.96
CA LEU A 6 -7.43 6.56 -1.57
C LEU A 6 -8.53 6.22 -0.56
N GLU A 7 -9.74 6.73 -0.77
CA GLU A 7 -10.90 6.51 0.10
C GLU A 7 -11.36 5.04 0.11
N SER A 8 -11.19 4.32 -0.99
CA SER A 8 -11.47 2.88 -1.08
C SER A 8 -10.36 1.99 -0.49
N GLY A 9 -9.24 2.58 -0.05
CA GLY A 9 -8.15 1.85 0.58
C GLY A 9 -8.49 1.36 1.99
N ARG A 10 -7.72 0.39 2.48
CA ARG A 10 -7.82 -0.12 3.86
C ARG A 10 -6.63 0.32 4.69
N VAL A 11 -6.93 0.74 5.91
CA VAL A 11 -5.94 1.18 6.89
C VAL A 11 -5.60 0.03 7.83
N PHE A 12 -4.30 -0.17 8.07
CA PHE A 12 -3.74 -1.16 8.99
C PHE A 12 -2.85 -0.47 10.02
N ILE A 13 -2.86 -0.99 11.25
CA ILE A 13 -1.90 -0.60 12.28
C ILE A 13 -0.76 -1.59 12.26
N LEU A 14 0.47 -1.09 12.20
CA LEU A 14 1.68 -1.89 12.14
C LEU A 14 2.67 -1.45 13.21
N VAL A 15 3.34 -2.42 13.81
CA VAL A 15 4.51 -2.18 14.65
C VAL A 15 5.73 -2.45 13.78
N GLY A 16 6.56 -1.42 13.58
CA GLY A 16 7.83 -1.59 12.87
C GLY A 16 8.80 -2.49 13.66
N GLY A 17 9.85 -2.97 13.01
CA GLY A 17 10.92 -3.70 13.71
C GLY A 17 11.64 -2.86 14.78
N ASP A 18 11.44 -1.54 14.76
CA ASP A 18 11.86 -0.56 15.75
C ASP A 18 10.90 -0.39 16.93
N GLY A 19 9.80 -1.16 16.99
CA GLY A 19 8.78 -1.07 18.04
C GLY A 19 7.80 0.10 17.86
N VAL A 20 7.96 0.93 16.84
CA VAL A 20 7.14 2.12 16.62
C VAL A 20 5.85 1.75 15.89
N LYS A 21 4.71 2.18 16.45
CA LYS A 21 3.38 2.01 15.84
C LYS A 21 3.18 3.02 14.70
N ARG A 22 2.76 2.52 13.54
CA ARG A 22 2.48 3.32 12.34
C ARG A 22 1.17 2.89 11.72
N THR A 23 0.55 3.83 11.03
CA THR A 23 -0.64 3.59 10.21
C THR A 23 -0.18 3.35 8.77
N GLN A 24 -0.67 2.29 8.14
CA GLN A 24 -0.44 1.99 6.72
C GLN A 24 -1.77 1.94 5.99
N LEU A 25 -1.92 2.79 4.98
CA LEU A 25 -3.00 2.67 4.00
C LEU A 25 -2.51 1.78 2.84
N GLN A 26 -3.35 0.82 2.44
CA GLN A 26 -3.15 0.05 1.21
C GLN A 26 -4.40 0.18 0.35
N THR A 27 -4.22 0.44 -0.94
CA THR A 27 -5.33 0.52 -1.88
C THR A 27 -5.03 -0.27 -3.15
N ASN A 28 -6.06 -0.89 -3.72
CA ASN A 28 -5.93 -1.55 -5.01
C ASN A 28 -5.69 -0.51 -6.10
N GLY A 29 -5.01 -0.91 -7.17
CA GLY A 29 -4.87 -0.08 -8.35
C GLY A 29 -4.16 -0.79 -9.48
N SER A 30 -3.95 -0.05 -10.56
CA SER A 30 -3.20 -0.51 -11.72
C SER A 30 -2.14 0.53 -12.08
N PHE A 31 -0.97 0.05 -12.49
CA PHE A 31 0.13 0.87 -13.00
C PHE A 31 0.72 0.16 -14.23
N ASP A 32 0.82 0.87 -15.34
CA ASP A 32 1.28 0.33 -16.64
C ASP A 32 0.58 -0.98 -17.05
N GLY A 33 -0.76 -1.03 -16.88
CA GLY A 33 -1.58 -2.19 -17.24
C GLY A 33 -1.46 -3.38 -16.29
N LYS A 34 -0.67 -3.27 -15.21
CA LYS A 34 -0.53 -4.31 -14.19
C LYS A 34 -1.36 -3.97 -12.97
N ASN A 35 -2.17 -4.92 -12.52
CA ASN A 35 -2.90 -4.81 -11.26
C ASN A 35 -1.97 -5.01 -10.06
N GLY A 36 -2.30 -4.38 -8.95
CA GLY A 36 -1.54 -4.48 -7.71
C GLY A 36 -2.09 -3.58 -6.62
N ILE A 37 -1.23 -3.26 -5.65
CA ILE A 37 -1.56 -2.37 -4.54
C ILE A 37 -0.61 -1.18 -4.46
N PHE A 38 -1.15 -0.03 -4.05
CA PHE A 38 -0.40 1.14 -3.64
C PHE A 38 -0.33 1.20 -2.13
N ASN A 39 0.86 1.48 -1.59
CA ASN A 39 1.10 1.75 -0.18
C ASN A 39 1.45 3.23 0.02
N PRO A 40 0.47 4.14 0.05
CA PRO A 40 0.71 5.53 0.41
C PRO A 40 1.15 5.64 1.89
N SER A 41 2.20 6.43 2.14
CA SER A 41 2.58 6.86 3.48
C SER A 41 2.23 8.35 3.63
N ASN A 42 1.93 8.74 4.86
CA ASN A 42 1.36 10.00 5.30
C ASN A 42 2.17 11.24 4.86
N SER A 43 3.41 11.04 4.39
CA SER A 43 4.39 12.09 4.11
C SER A 43 5.15 11.95 2.79
N VAL A 44 4.74 11.08 1.84
CA VAL A 44 5.61 10.77 0.68
C VAL A 44 5.18 11.46 -0.61
N THR A 45 6.18 12.06 -1.27
CA THR A 45 6.20 12.51 -2.67
C THR A 45 6.18 11.35 -3.69
N HIS A 46 6.31 10.09 -3.22
CA HIS A 46 6.42 8.87 -4.02
C HIS A 46 5.63 7.73 -3.38
N GLN A 47 4.80 7.04 -4.18
CA GLN A 47 4.01 5.89 -3.75
C GLN A 47 4.65 4.59 -4.22
N ARG A 48 4.73 3.59 -3.34
CA ARG A 48 5.19 2.25 -3.74
C ARG A 48 4.01 1.48 -4.35
N PHE A 49 4.13 1.13 -5.63
CA PHE A 49 3.27 0.16 -6.29
C PHE A 49 3.86 -1.25 -6.15
N ILE A 50 3.01 -2.24 -5.83
CA ILE A 50 3.37 -3.65 -5.76
C ILE A 50 2.47 -4.40 -6.73
N SER A 51 3.00 -4.70 -7.91
CA SER A 51 2.32 -5.51 -8.93
C SER A 51 1.99 -6.90 -8.37
N GLY A 52 0.77 -7.38 -8.58
CA GLY A 52 0.31 -8.67 -8.05
C GLY A 52 0.20 -8.74 -6.52
N GLY A 53 0.36 -7.62 -5.82
CA GLY A 53 0.13 -7.54 -4.37
C GLY A 53 -1.36 -7.56 -4.03
N THR A 54 -1.66 -7.82 -2.76
CA THR A 54 -3.04 -7.89 -2.24
C THR A 54 -3.17 -7.06 -0.97
N VAL A 55 -4.31 -6.38 -0.77
CA VAL A 55 -4.57 -5.60 0.46
C VAL A 55 -4.72 -6.54 1.66
N ASN A 56 -3.67 -6.67 2.49
CA ASN A 56 -3.62 -7.59 3.62
C ASN A 56 -2.84 -7.05 4.84
N GLY A 57 -2.42 -5.79 4.80
CA GLY A 57 -1.65 -5.13 5.85
C GLY A 57 -0.18 -5.52 5.90
N ILE A 58 0.29 -6.43 5.05
CA ILE A 58 1.71 -6.77 4.97
C ILE A 58 2.40 -5.68 4.14
N PRO A 59 3.33 -4.90 4.72
CA PRO A 59 4.11 -3.93 3.96
C PRO A 59 5.13 -4.64 3.07
N ASN A 60 5.53 -3.98 1.98
CA ASN A 60 6.63 -4.43 1.12
C ASN A 60 6.50 -5.88 0.62
N GLN A 61 5.27 -6.30 0.31
CA GLN A 61 4.99 -7.66 -0.17
C GLN A 61 5.92 -8.05 -1.32
N ARG A 62 6.44 -9.26 -1.23
CA ARG A 62 7.07 -9.92 -2.37
C ARG A 62 5.95 -10.47 -3.23
N ALA A 63 5.68 -9.80 -4.35
CA ALA A 63 4.74 -10.29 -5.35
C ALA A 63 5.07 -11.75 -5.69
N LYS A 64 4.06 -12.63 -5.67
CA LYS A 64 4.24 -13.96 -6.24
C LYS A 64 4.40 -13.78 -7.75
N LYS A 65 5.50 -14.32 -8.30
CA LYS A 65 5.77 -14.33 -9.75
C LYS A 65 4.66 -15.06 -10.50
#